data_AF-A0A959T3T3-F1
#
_entry.id   AF-A0A959T3T3-F1
#
_cell.length_a   1.000
_cell.length_b   1.000
_cell.length_c   1.000
_cell.angle_alpha   90.00
_cell.angle_beta   90.00
_cell.angle_gamma   90.00
#
_symmetry.space_group_name_H-M   'P 1'
#
loop_
_entity.id
_entity.type
_entity.pdbx_description
1 polymer ?
#
loop_
_entity_poly.entity_id
_entity_poly.type
_entity_poly.pdbx_seq_one_letter_code
_entity_poly.pdbx_strand_id
1 'polypeptide(L)'
;PVVTTTKVTGAPEGQFAAHLETQILDDDTAFGYVLLGRIDETPVAGVPHGTDVAAVECWLRYDLQPGDTALALAVCWSGGTIVSSGEWRYQGQQTTWMQQTFTLPLAATNVDSVVVAFASTDPFTEGIAQQGSWVEVDDV
;
A
#
# COMPACT_ATOMS: atom_id res chain seq x y z
N PRO A 1 -10.38 7.86 19.61
CA PRO A 1 -10.07 7.67 18.18
C PRO A 1 -8.81 6.82 18.06
N VAL A 2 -8.90 5.69 17.36
CA VAL A 2 -7.74 4.85 17.06
C VAL A 2 -6.99 5.51 15.91
N VAL A 3 -5.66 5.58 16.03
CA VAL A 3 -4.78 6.13 14.99
C VAL A 3 -4.00 4.96 14.42
N THR A 4 -4.28 4.62 13.15
CA THR A 4 -3.65 3.49 12.45
C THR A 4 -2.58 3.93 11.47
N THR A 5 -2.53 5.23 11.14
CA THR A 5 -1.53 5.81 10.24
C THR A 5 -0.85 6.98 10.95
N THR A 6 0.47 6.92 11.12
CA THR A 6 1.29 7.97 11.70
C THR A 6 2.55 8.22 10.86
N LYS A 7 3.38 9.17 11.28
CA LYS A 7 4.72 9.37 10.70
C LYS A 7 5.77 8.80 11.63
N VAL A 8 6.85 8.26 11.07
CA VAL A 8 8.01 7.75 11.80
C VAL A 8 9.29 8.40 11.28
N THR A 9 10.31 8.56 12.10
CA THR A 9 11.62 9.09 11.70
C THR A 9 12.57 8.00 11.23
N GLY A 10 13.63 8.37 10.52
CA GLY A 10 14.65 7.42 10.05
C GLY A 10 14.27 6.75 8.73
N ALA A 11 13.58 7.50 7.89
CA ALA A 11 13.22 7.15 6.52
C ALA A 11 14.47 7.08 5.62
N PRO A 12 14.48 6.22 4.58
CA PRO A 12 15.57 6.16 3.60
C PRO A 12 15.76 7.47 2.84
N GLU A 13 14.67 8.18 2.55
CA GLU A 13 14.70 9.51 1.97
C GLU A 13 14.05 10.55 2.91
N GLY A 14 14.63 11.74 2.96
CA GLY A 14 14.11 12.82 3.82
C GLY A 14 14.19 12.53 5.32
N GLN A 15 13.15 12.92 6.06
CA GLN A 15 13.11 12.83 7.54
C GLN A 15 12.07 11.84 8.07
N PHE A 16 10.99 11.61 7.31
CA PHE A 16 9.81 10.90 7.78
C PHE A 16 9.31 9.91 6.75
N ALA A 17 8.85 8.76 7.22
CA ALA A 17 8.13 7.75 6.45
C ALA A 17 6.70 7.61 7.01
N ALA A 18 5.81 7.00 6.24
CA ALA A 18 4.47 6.62 6.73
C ALA A 18 4.57 5.32 7.53
N HIS A 19 3.95 5.29 8.72
CA HIS A 19 3.82 4.11 9.56
C HIS A 19 2.36 3.69 9.64
N LEU A 20 2.07 2.48 9.18
CA LEU A 20 0.75 1.87 9.10
C LEU A 20 0.71 0.73 10.10
N GLU A 21 -0.21 0.77 11.06
CA GLU A 21 -0.31 -0.24 12.10
C GLU A 21 -1.75 -0.71 12.28
N THR A 22 -1.93 -2.02 12.33
CA THR A 22 -3.20 -2.64 12.67
C THR A 22 -3.43 -2.56 14.17
N GLN A 23 -4.52 -1.91 14.55
CA GLN A 23 -4.92 -1.65 15.94
C GLN A 23 -6.24 -2.34 16.26
N ILE A 24 -6.50 -2.58 17.55
CA ILE A 24 -7.85 -2.99 18.00
C ILE A 24 -8.73 -1.75 18.16
N LEU A 25 -9.94 -1.84 17.62
CA LEU A 25 -11.02 -0.88 17.84
C LEU A 25 -12.22 -1.66 18.38
N ASP A 26 -12.49 -1.47 19.67
CA ASP A 26 -13.52 -2.23 20.41
C ASP A 26 -13.28 -3.75 20.33
N ASP A 27 -14.17 -4.50 19.69
CA ASP A 27 -14.09 -5.96 19.51
C ASP A 27 -13.58 -6.38 18.11
N ASP A 28 -13.15 -5.42 17.29
CA ASP A 28 -12.67 -5.63 15.91
C ASP A 28 -11.29 -4.97 15.69
N THR A 29 -10.78 -5.07 14.47
CA THR A 29 -9.52 -4.51 14.03
C THR A 29 -9.72 -3.31 13.11
N ALA A 30 -8.83 -2.33 13.21
CA ALA A 30 -8.71 -1.22 12.29
C ALA A 30 -7.28 -1.21 11.73
N PHE A 31 -7.13 -1.23 10.41
CA PHE A 31 -5.82 -1.25 9.76
C PHE A 31 -5.36 0.13 9.32
N GLY A 32 -4.04 0.30 9.20
CA GLY A 32 -3.42 1.49 8.64
C GLY A 32 -3.35 1.37 7.13
N TYR A 33 -3.61 2.47 6.43
CA TYR A 33 -3.38 2.55 4.99
C TYR A 33 -2.90 3.94 4.56
N VAL A 34 -2.23 3.97 3.42
CA VAL A 34 -1.95 5.19 2.64
C VAL A 34 -2.33 4.94 1.19
N LEU A 35 -2.70 6.02 0.51
CA LEU A 35 -3.18 5.99 -0.85
C LEU A 35 -2.68 7.21 -1.61
N LEU A 36 -2.10 6.98 -2.78
CA LEU A 36 -1.93 7.98 -3.80
C LEU A 36 -3.15 7.96 -4.73
N GLY A 37 -4.17 8.76 -4.41
CA GLY A 37 -5.46 8.77 -5.11
C GLY A 37 -6.63 9.13 -4.20
N ARG A 38 -7.83 8.66 -4.52
CA ARG A 38 -9.02 8.73 -3.66
C ARG A 38 -9.69 7.36 -3.49
N ILE A 39 -10.12 7.07 -2.26
CA ILE A 39 -10.98 5.92 -1.98
C ILE A 39 -12.41 6.43 -1.95
N ASP A 40 -13.17 5.99 -2.95
CA ASP A 40 -14.62 6.08 -2.98
C ASP A 40 -15.16 4.64 -2.75
N GLU A 41 -15.91 4.04 -3.69
CA GLU A 41 -16.31 2.61 -3.65
C GLU A 41 -15.31 1.69 -4.39
N THR A 42 -14.52 2.26 -5.29
CA THR A 42 -13.38 1.65 -5.97
C THR A 42 -12.28 2.71 -5.96
N PRO A 43 -10.99 2.38 -5.85
CA PRO A 43 -9.96 3.40 -5.92
C PRO A 43 -10.03 4.09 -7.28
N VAL A 44 -10.54 5.32 -7.31
CA VAL A 44 -10.75 6.13 -8.51
C VAL A 44 -10.03 7.47 -8.31
N ALA A 45 -9.74 8.16 -9.41
CA ALA A 45 -9.00 9.42 -9.39
C ALA A 45 -7.62 9.30 -8.71
N GLY A 46 -6.80 8.41 -9.26
CA GLY A 46 -5.36 8.35 -8.98
C GLY A 46 -4.62 9.62 -9.42
N VAL A 47 -3.30 9.61 -9.27
CA VAL A 47 -2.46 10.71 -9.76
C VAL A 47 -2.47 10.72 -11.29
N PRO A 48 -2.66 11.90 -11.93
CA PRO A 48 -2.60 12.02 -13.38
C PRO A 48 -1.30 11.47 -13.94
N HIS A 49 -1.42 10.69 -15.00
CA HIS A 49 -0.29 10.10 -15.71
C HIS A 49 -0.50 10.23 -17.22
N GLY A 50 0.58 10.12 -18.00
CA GLY A 50 0.53 10.30 -19.45
C GLY A 50 1.39 9.32 -20.23
N THR A 51 1.97 8.34 -19.53
CA THR A 51 2.86 7.31 -20.05
C THR A 51 2.51 5.98 -19.43
N ASP A 52 2.97 4.88 -20.01
CA ASP A 52 2.75 3.57 -19.42
C ASP A 52 3.53 3.43 -18.11
N VAL A 53 2.91 2.77 -17.12
CA VAL A 53 3.58 2.38 -15.86
C VAL A 53 4.00 0.93 -15.95
N ALA A 54 5.30 0.68 -15.82
CA ALA A 54 5.85 -0.68 -15.80
C ALA A 54 6.07 -1.23 -14.39
N ALA A 55 6.29 -0.35 -13.41
CA ALA A 55 6.51 -0.73 -12.03
C ALA A 55 6.21 0.41 -11.05
N VAL A 56 5.96 0.04 -9.80
CA VAL A 56 6.05 0.94 -8.63
C VAL A 56 7.33 0.57 -7.86
N GLU A 57 8.14 1.56 -7.54
CA GLU A 57 9.31 1.40 -6.69
C GLU A 57 9.05 2.08 -5.36
N CYS A 58 9.50 1.49 -4.26
CA CYS A 58 9.39 2.12 -2.95
C CYS A 58 10.39 1.54 -1.97
N TRP A 59 10.55 2.20 -0.82
CA TRP A 59 11.21 1.61 0.33
C TRP A 59 10.19 1.06 1.32
N LEU A 60 10.43 -0.16 1.79
CA LEU A 60 9.58 -0.83 2.77
C LEU A 60 10.38 -1.44 3.91
N ARG A 61 9.77 -1.43 5.09
CA ARG A 61 10.07 -2.35 6.19
C ARG A 61 8.77 -2.69 6.92
N TYR A 62 8.70 -3.87 7.52
CA TYR A 62 7.46 -4.37 8.13
C TYR A 62 7.76 -5.43 9.19
N ASP A 63 6.80 -5.62 10.09
CA ASP A 63 6.76 -6.72 11.04
C ASP A 63 5.30 -7.14 11.23
N LEU A 64 4.96 -8.29 10.66
CA LEU A 64 3.59 -8.80 10.64
C LEU A 64 3.47 -9.94 11.63
N GLN A 65 2.44 -9.89 12.47
CA GLN A 65 2.19 -10.95 13.44
C GLN A 65 1.84 -12.26 12.71
N PRO A 66 2.13 -13.43 13.31
CA PRO A 66 1.82 -14.72 12.70
C PRO A 66 0.35 -14.83 12.28
N GLY A 67 0.12 -15.15 11.00
CA GLY A 67 -1.23 -15.28 10.42
C GLY A 67 -1.71 -14.03 9.68
N ASP A 68 -1.04 -12.88 9.84
CA ASP A 68 -1.35 -11.67 9.07
C ASP A 68 -0.64 -11.65 7.71
N THR A 69 -1.11 -10.79 6.82
CA THR A 69 -0.53 -10.53 5.50
C THR A 69 -0.78 -9.08 5.16
N ALA A 70 0.24 -8.29 4.86
CA ALA A 70 0.09 -6.91 4.38
C ALA A 70 -0.09 -6.87 2.86
N LEU A 71 -0.58 -5.74 2.34
CA LEU A 71 -0.85 -5.55 0.92
C LEU A 71 -0.28 -4.23 0.39
N ALA A 72 0.37 -4.28 -0.78
CA ALA A 72 0.48 -3.15 -1.69
C ALA A 72 -0.34 -3.41 -2.97
N LEU A 73 -0.93 -2.36 -3.50
CA LEU A 73 -1.78 -2.39 -4.68
C LEU A 73 -1.39 -1.25 -5.61
N ALA A 74 -1.30 -1.52 -6.91
CA ALA A 74 -1.23 -0.49 -7.94
C ALA A 74 -2.27 -0.75 -9.03
N VAL A 75 -2.98 0.29 -9.45
CA VAL A 75 -4.04 0.22 -10.46
C VAL A 75 -3.87 1.37 -11.45
N CYS A 76 -3.73 1.03 -12.73
CA CYS A 76 -3.63 1.97 -13.84
C CYS A 76 -4.97 2.06 -14.56
N TRP A 77 -5.39 3.28 -14.85
CA TRP A 77 -6.66 3.59 -15.52
C TRP A 77 -6.41 4.28 -16.87
N SER A 78 -7.36 4.12 -17.78
CA SER A 78 -7.48 4.88 -19.03
C SER A 78 -8.95 5.04 -19.39
N GLY A 79 -9.40 6.28 -19.56
CA GLY A 79 -10.78 6.60 -19.92
C GLY A 79 -11.80 6.05 -18.92
N GLY A 80 -11.44 5.96 -17.63
CA GLY A 80 -12.28 5.39 -16.59
C GLY A 80 -12.37 3.86 -16.56
N THR A 81 -11.50 3.15 -17.30
CA THR A 81 -11.38 1.68 -17.26
C THR A 81 -10.01 1.27 -16.72
N ILE A 82 -9.93 0.22 -15.92
CA ILE A 82 -8.65 -0.37 -15.47
C ILE A 82 -7.95 -1.01 -16.67
N VAL A 83 -6.71 -0.63 -16.92
CA VAL A 83 -5.87 -1.16 -18.02
C VAL A 83 -4.70 -2.00 -17.54
N SER A 84 -4.31 -1.87 -16.27
CA SER A 84 -3.34 -2.73 -15.61
C SER A 84 -3.51 -2.67 -14.10
N SER A 85 -3.19 -3.75 -13.40
CA SER A 85 -3.19 -3.78 -11.94
C SER A 85 -2.21 -4.83 -11.42
N GLY A 86 -1.74 -4.63 -10.18
CA GLY A 86 -0.88 -5.56 -9.48
C GLY A 86 -1.13 -5.49 -7.97
N GLU A 87 -1.08 -6.65 -7.34
CA GLU A 87 -1.21 -6.83 -5.90
C GLU A 87 0.02 -7.58 -5.39
N TRP A 88 0.63 -7.06 -4.32
CA TRP A 88 1.78 -7.67 -3.68
C TRP A 88 1.47 -7.88 -2.21
N ARG A 89 1.58 -9.13 -1.78
CA ARG A 89 1.29 -9.56 -0.41
C ARG A 89 2.58 -9.89 0.33
N TYR A 90 2.71 -9.41 1.56
CA TYR A 90 3.90 -9.63 2.40
C TYR A 90 3.52 -10.38 3.67
N GLN A 91 4.44 -11.21 4.16
CA GLN A 91 4.31 -11.96 5.40
C GLN A 91 5.64 -11.93 6.17
N GLY A 92 5.58 -12.18 7.47
CA GLY A 92 6.75 -12.23 8.33
C GLY A 92 7.34 -10.86 8.61
N GLN A 93 8.67 -10.77 8.64
CA GLN A 93 9.38 -9.58 9.12
C GLN A 93 10.50 -9.17 8.16
N GLN A 94 10.61 -7.87 7.95
CA GLN A 94 11.70 -7.17 7.26
C GLN A 94 11.93 -5.86 8.00
N THR A 95 12.71 -5.86 9.09
CA THR A 95 12.87 -4.68 9.97
C THR A 95 13.91 -3.66 9.52
N THR A 96 14.68 -3.99 8.49
CA THR A 96 15.60 -3.06 7.81
C THR A 96 14.98 -2.58 6.50
N TRP A 97 15.07 -1.28 6.23
CA TRP A 97 14.61 -0.69 4.98
C TRP A 97 15.16 -1.44 3.77
N MET A 98 14.26 -1.83 2.88
CA MET A 98 14.57 -2.54 1.65
C MET A 98 13.80 -1.91 0.50
N GLN A 99 14.50 -1.57 -0.57
CA GLN A 99 13.87 -1.13 -1.80
C GLN A 99 13.13 -2.32 -2.44
N GLN A 100 11.89 -2.07 -2.85
CA GLN A 100 11.03 -3.04 -3.49
C GLN A 100 10.56 -2.51 -4.84
N THR A 101 10.47 -3.41 -5.82
CA THR A 101 9.98 -3.11 -7.16
C THR A 101 8.80 -4.03 -7.47
N PHE A 102 7.66 -3.40 -7.74
CA PHE A 102 6.39 -4.03 -7.98
C PHE A 102 6.02 -3.90 -9.45
N THR A 103 6.32 -4.95 -10.23
CA THR A 103 6.16 -4.92 -11.69
C THR A 103 4.71 -5.12 -12.11
N LEU A 104 4.19 -4.19 -12.91
CA LEU A 104 2.86 -4.25 -13.48
C LEU A 104 2.89 -4.90 -14.87
N PRO A 105 1.84 -5.64 -15.27
CA PRO A 105 1.63 -5.96 -16.67
C PRO A 105 1.57 -4.67 -17.49
N LEU A 106 2.30 -4.59 -18.61
CA LEU A 106 2.24 -3.42 -19.47
C LEU A 106 0.82 -3.25 -20.03
N ALA A 107 0.25 -2.06 -19.87
CA ALA A 107 -1.00 -1.70 -20.51
C ALA A 107 -0.77 -1.54 -22.02
N ALA A 108 -1.68 -2.05 -22.86
CA ALA A 108 -1.63 -1.86 -24.31
C ALA A 108 -2.17 -0.48 -24.76
N THR A 109 -2.38 0.45 -23.82
CA THR A 109 -3.05 1.73 -24.03
C THR A 109 -2.50 2.74 -23.03
N ASN A 110 -2.43 4.02 -23.44
CA ASN A 110 -1.96 5.12 -22.60
C ASN A 110 -2.70 5.18 -21.27
N VAL A 111 -1.96 5.14 -20.17
CA VAL A 111 -2.48 5.34 -18.81
C VAL A 111 -2.77 6.83 -18.58
N ASP A 112 -3.95 7.16 -18.06
CA ASP A 112 -4.34 8.54 -17.70
C ASP A 112 -4.23 8.82 -16.20
N SER A 113 -4.27 7.79 -15.36
CA SER A 113 -4.17 7.92 -13.92
C SER A 113 -3.74 6.62 -13.24
N VAL A 114 -3.02 6.77 -12.12
CA VAL A 114 -2.43 5.67 -11.37
C VAL A 114 -2.80 5.80 -9.92
N VAL A 115 -3.33 4.73 -9.35
CA VAL A 115 -3.54 4.57 -7.93
C VAL A 115 -2.46 3.67 -7.37
N VAL A 116 -1.86 4.06 -6.25
CA VAL A 116 -0.98 3.21 -5.44
C VAL A 116 -1.48 3.22 -4.00
N ALA A 117 -1.58 2.05 -3.38
CA ALA A 117 -2.03 1.90 -2.00
C ALA A 117 -1.15 0.91 -1.24
N PHE A 118 -1.02 1.15 0.06
CA PHE A 118 -0.36 0.24 1.01
C PHE A 118 -1.26 0.08 2.23
N ALA A 119 -1.33 -1.13 2.78
CA ALA A 119 -2.12 -1.45 3.96
C ALA A 119 -1.34 -2.37 4.92
N SER A 120 -1.53 -2.16 6.23
CA SER A 120 -0.89 -2.96 7.28
C SER A 120 -1.42 -4.40 7.41
N THR A 121 -2.54 -4.70 6.74
CA THR A 121 -3.14 -6.02 6.55
C THR A 121 -3.82 -6.06 5.17
N ASP A 122 -4.11 -7.24 4.63
CA ASP A 122 -4.82 -7.43 3.36
C ASP A 122 -6.32 -7.28 3.61
N PRO A 123 -6.93 -6.16 3.18
CA PRO A 123 -8.34 -5.88 3.43
C PRO A 123 -9.28 -6.79 2.62
N PHE A 124 -8.75 -7.58 1.68
CA PHE A 124 -9.54 -8.49 0.85
C PHE A 124 -9.61 -9.91 1.40
N THR A 125 -8.93 -10.19 2.50
CA THR A 125 -8.98 -11.49 3.18
C THR A 125 -9.58 -11.31 4.58
N GLU A 126 -10.76 -11.88 4.81
CA GLU A 126 -11.45 -11.71 6.10
C GLU A 126 -10.75 -12.48 7.24
N GLY A 127 -10.71 -11.88 8.43
CA GLY A 127 -10.30 -12.55 9.67
C GLY A 127 -8.80 -12.78 9.85
N ILE A 128 -7.94 -12.21 9.01
CA ILE A 128 -6.47 -12.37 9.13
C ILE A 128 -5.79 -11.26 9.90
N ALA A 129 -6.42 -10.09 10.01
CA ALA A 129 -5.83 -8.90 10.62
C ALA A 129 -5.39 -9.18 12.06
N GLN A 130 -4.12 -8.90 12.36
CA GLN A 130 -3.54 -9.09 13.68
C GLN A 130 -3.09 -7.76 14.26
N GLN A 131 -3.45 -7.50 15.52
CA GLN A 131 -3.00 -6.31 16.23
C GLN A 131 -1.47 -6.25 16.31
N GLY A 132 -0.89 -5.09 16.03
CA GLY A 132 0.55 -4.85 16.11
C GLY A 132 1.32 -5.30 14.86
N SER A 133 0.62 -5.80 13.82
CA SER A 133 1.19 -5.87 12.48
C SER A 133 1.37 -4.46 11.94
N TRP A 134 2.58 -4.17 11.45
CA TRP A 134 2.87 -2.85 10.89
C TRP A 134 3.67 -2.92 9.60
N VAL A 135 3.46 -1.89 8.78
CA VAL A 135 4.18 -1.61 7.53
C VAL A 135 4.61 -0.17 7.55
N GLU A 136 5.87 0.08 7.19
CA GLU A 136 6.36 1.42 6.93
C GLU A 136 6.78 1.55 5.47
N VAL A 137 6.38 2.66 4.86
CA VAL A 137 6.60 2.96 3.44
C VAL A 137 7.16 4.35 3.26
N ASP A 138 8.10 4.48 2.33
CA ASP A 138 8.74 5.73 1.96
C ASP A 138 9.12 5.75 0.47
N ASP A 139 9.26 6.97 -0.08
CA ASP A 139 9.74 7.26 -1.44
C ASP A 139 9.12 6.37 -2.54
N VAL A 140 7.83 6.61 -2.82
CA VAL A 140 6.97 5.87 -3.76
C VAL A 140 6.84 6.60 -5.10
#